data_AF-A0A7W7D598-F1
#
_entry.id   AF-A0A7W7D598-F1
#
_cell.length_a   1.000
_cell.length_b   1.000
_cell.length_c   1.000
_cell.angle_alpha   90.00
_cell.angle_beta   90.00
_cell.angle_gamma   90.00
#
_symmetry.space_group_name_H-M   'P 1'
#
loop_
_entity.id
_entity.type
_entity.pdbx_description
1 polymer ?
#
loop_
_entity_poly.entity_id
_entity_poly.type
_entity_poly.pdbx_seq_one_letter_code
_entity_poly.pdbx_strand_id
1 'polypeptide(L)'
;MNLVKLEIERHRWDEMQCGCDRSAAHVATDLLRLAQGGERGFDVETLDGHVYISSVLFEPSVPTVSVALAALADDISPDARQGFLEVLLYLVAGEGQSIKAEAEGRDLIDECIHAARSGIWLLYSEMFSGRSVDAAGYAYDVLTQVDDDDDRVRRAQAAAADLLPWDLRPE
;
A
#
# COMPACT_ATOMS: atom_id res chain seq x y z
N MET A 1 0.49 12.44 -12.29
CA MET A 1 1.48 11.35 -12.16
C MET A 1 2.94 11.81 -12.28
N ASN A 2 3.37 12.73 -11.41
CA ASN A 2 4.76 13.17 -11.27
C ASN A 2 5.41 12.61 -9.99
N LEU A 3 4.64 12.41 -8.92
CA LEU A 3 5.14 11.95 -7.61
C LEU A 3 5.49 10.47 -7.65
N VAL A 4 4.66 9.64 -8.31
CA VAL A 4 4.94 8.21 -8.50
C VAL A 4 6.28 7.97 -9.20
N LYS A 5 6.52 8.70 -10.30
CA LYS A 5 7.78 8.61 -11.06
C LYS A 5 8.97 9.02 -10.21
N LEU A 6 8.85 10.16 -9.54
CA LEU A 6 9.89 10.68 -8.66
C LEU A 6 10.25 9.67 -7.56
N GLU A 7 9.25 9.09 -6.90
CA GLU A 7 9.49 8.13 -5.83
C GLU A 7 10.07 6.83 -6.37
N ILE A 8 9.62 6.34 -7.52
CA ILE A 8 10.22 5.16 -8.17
C ILE A 8 11.70 5.37 -8.48
N GLU A 9 12.07 6.52 -9.04
CA GLU A 9 13.46 6.85 -9.41
C GLU A 9 14.40 6.96 -8.21
N ARG A 10 13.87 7.15 -7.00
CA ARG A 10 14.64 7.25 -5.76
C ARG A 10 15.20 5.90 -5.29
N HIS A 11 14.58 4.79 -5.67
CA HIS A 11 14.92 3.45 -5.16
C HIS A 11 15.76 2.66 -6.17
N ARG A 12 16.70 1.85 -5.67
CA ARG A 12 17.56 0.97 -6.47
C ARG A 12 16.89 -0.39 -6.68
N TRP A 13 15.80 -0.41 -7.44
CA TRP A 13 15.01 -1.61 -7.71
C TRP A 13 15.82 -2.74 -8.35
N ASP A 14 16.87 -2.39 -9.08
CA ASP A 14 17.76 -3.33 -9.74
C ASP A 14 18.57 -4.18 -8.76
N GLU A 15 18.85 -3.65 -7.56
CA GLU A 15 19.63 -4.33 -6.51
C GLU A 15 18.77 -5.18 -5.56
N MET A 16 17.45 -5.03 -5.59
CA MET A 16 16.52 -5.74 -4.72
C MET A 16 16.15 -7.10 -5.31
N GLN A 17 16.04 -8.12 -4.45
CA GLN A 17 15.52 -9.42 -4.84
C GLN A 17 13.99 -9.43 -4.78
N CYS A 18 13.38 -9.65 -5.93
CA CYS A 18 11.94 -9.84 -6.06
C CYS A 18 11.53 -11.26 -5.61
N GLY A 19 10.29 -11.44 -5.17
CA GLY A 19 9.73 -12.76 -4.80
C GLY A 19 9.74 -13.79 -5.94
N CYS A 20 9.91 -13.36 -7.18
CA CYS A 20 10.06 -14.23 -8.35
C CYS A 20 11.52 -14.62 -8.65
N ASP A 21 12.44 -14.40 -7.70
CA ASP A 21 13.87 -14.67 -7.79
C ASP A 21 14.63 -13.92 -8.90
N ARG A 22 14.04 -12.82 -9.39
CA ARG A 22 14.68 -11.87 -10.31
C ARG A 22 14.94 -10.55 -9.59
N SER A 23 15.64 -9.66 -10.28
CA SER A 23 15.73 -8.25 -9.89
C SER A 23 14.32 -7.62 -9.82
N ALA A 24 14.08 -6.73 -8.86
CA ALA A 24 12.81 -6.01 -8.72
C ALA A 24 12.62 -4.85 -9.71
N ALA A 25 13.52 -4.65 -10.68
CA ALA A 25 13.40 -3.60 -11.70
C ALA A 25 12.07 -3.64 -12.49
N HIS A 26 11.46 -4.81 -12.68
CA HIS A 26 10.15 -4.91 -13.32
C HIS A 26 9.02 -4.39 -12.42
N VAL A 27 9.12 -4.54 -11.10
CA VAL A 27 8.12 -4.05 -10.13
C VAL A 27 7.93 -2.54 -10.25
N ALA A 28 9.03 -1.78 -10.41
CA ALA A 28 8.96 -0.34 -10.70
C ALA A 28 8.10 -0.03 -11.93
N THR A 29 8.25 -0.83 -13.00
CA THR A 29 7.46 -0.67 -14.23
C THR A 29 5.99 -1.01 -14.01
N ASP A 30 5.71 -2.02 -13.19
CA ASP A 30 4.35 -2.46 -12.89
C ASP A 30 3.62 -1.45 -12.00
N LEU A 31 4.27 -0.88 -11.00
CA LEU A 31 3.73 0.23 -10.19
C LEU A 31 3.43 1.47 -11.03
N LEU A 32 4.29 1.78 -12.00
CA LEU A 32 4.06 2.83 -12.99
C LEU A 32 2.82 2.57 -13.85
N ARG A 33 2.58 1.31 -14.25
CA ARG A 33 1.39 0.91 -15.02
C ARG A 33 0.13 1.00 -14.18
N LEU A 34 0.18 0.56 -12.93
CA LEU A 34 -0.92 0.72 -11.97
C LEU A 34 -1.32 2.19 -11.86
N ALA A 35 -0.36 3.08 -11.65
CA ALA A 35 -0.63 4.52 -11.53
C ALA A 35 -1.15 5.19 -12.80
N GLN A 36 -0.82 4.67 -13.99
CA GLN A 36 -1.32 5.21 -15.26
C GLN A 36 -2.81 4.93 -15.46
N GLY A 37 -3.31 3.81 -14.93
CA GLY A 37 -4.64 3.30 -15.24
C GLY A 37 -4.76 2.87 -16.71
N GLY A 38 -5.51 1.80 -16.98
CA GLY A 38 -5.72 1.29 -18.34
C GLY A 38 -7.06 0.58 -18.50
N GLU A 39 -7.55 0.47 -19.75
CA GLU A 39 -8.84 -0.17 -20.10
C GLU A 39 -8.95 -1.65 -19.71
N ARG A 40 -7.80 -2.31 -19.48
CA ARG A 40 -7.72 -3.58 -18.78
C ARG A 40 -7.09 -3.26 -17.44
N GLY A 41 -7.92 -3.16 -16.40
CA GLY A 41 -7.51 -2.83 -15.04
C GLY A 41 -6.24 -3.58 -14.69
N PHE A 42 -5.23 -2.83 -14.24
CA PHE A 42 -4.07 -3.45 -13.61
C PHE A 42 -4.60 -4.23 -12.42
N ASP A 43 -4.33 -5.53 -12.42
CA ASP A 43 -4.72 -6.41 -11.35
C ASP A 43 -3.70 -6.29 -10.22
N VAL A 44 -4.16 -6.04 -8.99
CA VAL A 44 -3.29 -6.04 -7.80
C VAL A 44 -2.58 -7.40 -7.68
N GLU A 45 -3.17 -8.47 -8.21
CA GLU A 45 -2.54 -9.80 -8.37
C GLU A 45 -1.21 -9.76 -9.14
N THR A 46 -0.93 -8.73 -9.95
CA THR A 46 0.36 -8.60 -10.64
C THR A 46 1.53 -8.21 -9.71
N LEU A 47 1.26 -7.85 -8.45
CA LEU A 47 2.29 -7.69 -7.42
C LEU A 47 2.42 -8.93 -6.51
N ASP A 48 1.44 -9.83 -6.56
CA ASP A 48 1.55 -11.17 -5.97
C ASP A 48 2.65 -11.96 -6.70
N GLY A 49 3.42 -12.74 -5.97
CA GLY A 49 4.62 -13.39 -6.49
C GLY A 49 5.84 -12.46 -6.59
N HIS A 50 5.69 -11.17 -6.30
CA HIS A 50 6.73 -10.17 -6.55
C HIS A 50 7.09 -9.34 -5.33
N VAL A 51 6.10 -8.69 -4.73
CA VAL A 51 6.25 -7.81 -3.57
C VAL A 51 5.82 -8.54 -2.30
N TYR A 52 4.80 -9.39 -2.43
CA TYR A 52 4.33 -10.33 -1.41
C TYR A 52 3.87 -11.62 -2.09
N ILE A 53 3.73 -12.69 -1.30
CA ILE A 53 2.97 -13.90 -1.65
C ILE A 53 2.14 -14.27 -0.44
N SER A 54 0.80 -14.27 -0.58
CA SER A 54 -0.10 -14.38 0.56
C SER A 54 0.28 -13.32 1.62
N SER A 55 0.64 -13.70 2.84
CA SER A 55 1.08 -12.78 3.91
C SER A 55 2.61 -12.65 4.05
N VAL A 56 3.41 -13.20 3.12
CA VAL A 56 4.88 -13.15 3.17
C VAL A 56 5.43 -12.01 2.31
N LEU A 57 6.18 -11.09 2.90
CA LEU A 57 6.78 -9.93 2.25
C LEU A 57 8.18 -10.21 1.65
N PHE A 58 8.47 -9.56 0.52
CA PHE A 58 9.80 -9.57 -0.12
C PHE A 58 10.42 -8.18 -0.09
N GLU A 59 11.74 -8.12 -0.36
CA GLU A 59 12.54 -6.89 -0.32
C GLU A 59 11.90 -5.64 -0.98
N PRO A 60 11.22 -5.71 -2.15
CA PRO A 60 10.57 -4.54 -2.74
C PRO A 60 9.31 -4.04 -2.00
N SER A 61 8.84 -4.69 -0.93
CA SER A 61 7.67 -4.25 -0.15
C SER A 61 7.81 -2.83 0.38
N VAL A 62 8.93 -2.53 1.03
CA VAL A 62 9.16 -1.23 1.69
C VAL A 62 9.18 -0.06 0.68
N PRO A 63 9.93 -0.13 -0.44
CA PRO A 63 9.81 0.86 -1.51
C PRO A 63 8.41 0.96 -2.10
N THR A 64 7.70 -0.16 -2.24
CA THR A 64 6.33 -0.18 -2.79
C THR A 64 5.36 0.61 -1.90
N VAL A 65 5.48 0.53 -0.57
CA VAL A 65 4.71 1.38 0.36
C VAL A 65 4.93 2.86 0.04
N SER A 66 6.19 3.28 -0.14
CA SER A 66 6.51 4.69 -0.42
C SER A 66 5.92 5.15 -1.76
N VAL A 67 5.99 4.31 -2.79
CA VAL A 67 5.39 4.59 -4.11
C VAL A 67 3.86 4.66 -4.03
N ALA A 68 3.22 3.79 -3.25
CA ALA A 68 1.78 3.82 -3.05
C ALA A 68 1.33 5.12 -2.36
N LEU A 69 2.04 5.58 -1.32
CA LEU A 69 1.79 6.87 -0.70
C LEU A 69 1.98 8.04 -1.68
N ALA A 70 3.04 8.00 -2.49
CA ALA A 70 3.26 8.99 -3.55
C ALA A 70 2.11 8.99 -4.57
N ALA A 71 1.54 7.83 -4.89
CA ALA A 71 0.40 7.70 -5.78
C ALA A 71 -0.88 8.30 -5.17
N LEU A 72 -1.14 8.07 -3.88
CA LEU A 72 -2.26 8.69 -3.17
C LEU A 72 -2.13 10.22 -3.11
N ALA A 73 -0.92 10.75 -3.06
CA ALA A 73 -0.66 12.19 -3.11
C ALA A 73 -0.75 12.79 -4.54
N ASP A 74 -0.84 11.97 -5.57
CA ASP A 74 -0.85 12.40 -6.98
C ASP A 74 -2.27 12.43 -7.56
N ASP A 75 -2.38 12.97 -8.77
CA ASP A 75 -3.59 12.93 -9.59
C ASP A 75 -3.58 11.63 -10.43
N ILE A 76 -4.27 10.62 -9.89
CA ILE A 76 -4.47 9.28 -10.47
C ILE A 76 -5.96 8.93 -10.50
N SER A 77 -6.34 7.97 -11.33
CA SER A 77 -7.74 7.52 -11.42
C SER A 77 -8.25 6.92 -10.11
N PRO A 78 -9.57 6.94 -9.84
CA PRO A 78 -10.16 6.28 -8.69
C PRO A 78 -9.79 4.78 -8.59
N ASP A 79 -9.76 4.07 -9.70
CA ASP A 79 -9.40 2.65 -9.75
C ASP A 79 -7.94 2.41 -9.33
N ALA A 80 -7.01 3.22 -9.85
CA ALA A 80 -5.60 3.14 -9.46
C ALA A 80 -5.42 3.45 -7.97
N ARG A 81 -6.16 4.45 -7.46
CA ARG A 81 -6.14 4.82 -6.04
C ARG A 81 -6.62 3.69 -5.14
N GLN A 82 -7.72 3.03 -5.50
CA GLN A 82 -8.19 1.84 -4.80
C GLN A 82 -7.16 0.71 -4.85
N GLY A 83 -6.58 0.44 -6.02
CA GLY A 83 -5.53 -0.58 -6.15
C GLY A 83 -4.30 -0.30 -5.27
N PHE A 84 -3.84 0.95 -5.17
CA PHE A 84 -2.75 1.30 -4.25
C PHE A 84 -3.12 1.16 -2.77
N LEU A 85 -4.38 1.41 -2.40
CA LEU A 85 -4.85 1.19 -1.02
C LEU A 85 -4.91 -0.30 -0.68
N GLU A 86 -5.38 -1.13 -1.60
CA GLU A 86 -5.38 -2.58 -1.45
C GLU A 86 -3.94 -3.12 -1.32
N VAL A 87 -3.01 -2.65 -2.17
CA VAL A 87 -1.58 -3.00 -2.06
C VAL A 87 -1.04 -2.57 -0.71
N LEU A 88 -1.30 -1.34 -0.26
CA LEU A 88 -0.85 -0.88 1.06
C LEU A 88 -1.35 -1.81 2.18
N LEU A 89 -2.61 -2.25 2.12
CA LEU A 89 -3.17 -3.17 3.10
C LEU A 89 -2.38 -4.48 3.15
N TYR A 90 -2.12 -5.12 2.01
CA TYR A 90 -1.32 -6.35 1.97
C TYR A 90 0.09 -6.17 2.54
N LEU A 91 0.71 -5.00 2.34
CA LEU A 91 2.08 -4.75 2.81
C LEU A 91 2.16 -4.46 4.30
N VAL A 92 1.14 -3.84 4.90
CA VAL A 92 1.12 -3.55 6.34
C VAL A 92 0.49 -4.68 7.17
N ALA A 93 -0.32 -5.54 6.54
CA ALA A 93 -0.91 -6.73 7.17
C ALA A 93 -0.09 -8.00 6.93
N GLY A 94 1.19 -7.87 6.53
CA GLY A 94 2.09 -9.01 6.35
C GLY A 94 2.29 -9.79 7.66
N GLU A 95 2.36 -11.12 7.57
CA GLU A 95 2.57 -12.03 8.71
C GLU A 95 3.91 -12.76 8.63
N GLY A 96 4.64 -12.60 7.52
CA GLY A 96 5.96 -13.18 7.34
C GLY A 96 6.82 -12.38 6.37
N GLN A 97 8.06 -12.80 6.21
CA GLN A 97 9.02 -12.18 5.30
C GLN A 97 9.96 -13.21 4.69
N SER A 98 10.62 -12.83 3.60
CA SER A 98 11.61 -13.68 2.94
C SER A 98 12.76 -14.05 3.88
N ILE A 99 13.25 -15.29 3.76
CA ILE A 99 14.40 -15.80 4.55
C ILE A 99 15.65 -14.92 4.36
N LYS A 100 15.83 -14.34 3.16
CA LYS A 100 16.95 -13.43 2.90
C LYS A 100 16.87 -12.18 3.77
N ALA A 101 15.72 -11.51 3.81
CA ALA A 101 15.54 -10.31 4.62
C ALA A 101 15.74 -10.61 6.12
N GLU A 102 15.20 -11.74 6.59
CA GLU A 102 15.43 -12.20 7.96
C GLU A 102 16.92 -12.46 8.25
N ALA A 103 17.64 -13.12 7.32
CA ALA A 103 19.07 -13.38 7.45
C ALA A 103 19.93 -12.09 7.42
N GLU A 104 19.44 -11.04 6.78
CA GLU A 104 20.03 -9.69 6.79
C GLU A 104 19.66 -8.89 8.06
N GLY A 105 18.87 -9.47 8.96
CA GLY A 105 18.43 -8.85 10.21
C GLY A 105 17.38 -7.75 10.00
N ARG A 106 16.66 -7.79 8.87
CA ARG A 106 15.58 -6.86 8.56
C ARG A 106 14.24 -7.36 9.08
N ASP A 107 13.35 -6.41 9.34
CA ASP A 107 11.95 -6.66 9.65
C ASP A 107 11.10 -5.90 8.63
N LEU A 108 10.79 -6.56 7.52
CA LEU A 108 10.05 -5.93 6.42
C LEU A 108 8.65 -5.49 6.83
N ILE A 109 8.03 -6.14 7.82
CA ILE A 109 6.69 -5.80 8.28
C ILE A 109 6.75 -4.50 9.06
N ASP A 110 7.63 -4.41 10.06
CA ASP A 110 7.85 -3.18 10.83
C ASP A 110 8.32 -2.02 9.95
N GLU A 111 9.19 -2.30 8.97
CA GLU A 111 9.66 -1.29 8.01
C GLU A 111 8.52 -0.78 7.10
N CYS A 112 7.62 -1.66 6.64
CA CYS A 112 6.42 -1.28 5.87
C CYS A 112 5.47 -0.41 6.70
N ILE A 113 5.17 -0.82 7.93
CA ILE A 113 4.33 -0.06 8.86
C ILE A 113 4.95 1.32 9.12
N HIS A 114 6.25 1.37 9.41
CA HIS A 114 6.97 2.61 9.63
C HIS A 114 6.92 3.54 8.40
N ALA A 115 7.13 3.00 7.20
CA ALA A 115 7.03 3.77 5.96
C ALA A 115 5.60 4.31 5.75
N ALA A 116 4.57 3.48 5.98
CA ALA A 116 3.17 3.86 5.80
C ALA A 116 2.74 5.00 6.74
N ARG A 117 3.28 5.05 7.97
CA ARG A 117 3.03 6.14 8.94
C ARG A 117 3.40 7.53 8.41
N SER A 118 4.35 7.63 7.49
CA SER A 118 4.71 8.92 6.87
C SER A 118 3.57 9.55 6.06
N GLY A 119 2.63 8.73 5.58
CA GLY A 119 1.46 9.14 4.80
C GLY A 119 0.14 9.08 5.58
N ILE A 120 0.18 9.04 6.91
CA ILE A 120 -1.01 8.77 7.73
C ILE A 120 -2.20 9.69 7.45
N TRP A 121 -1.96 10.98 7.21
CA TRP A 121 -3.02 11.94 6.88
C TRP A 121 -3.58 11.77 5.46
N LEU A 122 -2.82 11.17 4.53
CA LEU A 122 -3.36 10.77 3.24
C LEU A 122 -4.39 9.66 3.42
N LEU A 123 -4.11 8.67 4.28
CA LEU A 123 -5.04 7.57 4.57
C LEU A 123 -6.33 8.08 5.21
N TYR A 124 -6.25 8.97 6.20
CA TYR A 124 -7.45 9.64 6.73
C TYR A 124 -8.19 10.41 5.64
N SER A 125 -7.48 11.16 4.79
CA SER A 125 -8.12 11.86 3.66
C SER A 125 -8.79 10.91 2.67
N GLU A 126 -8.26 9.72 2.45
CA GLU A 126 -8.88 8.68 1.61
C GLU A 126 -10.19 8.20 2.22
N MET A 127 -10.17 7.85 3.50
CA MET A 127 -11.33 7.38 4.26
C MET A 127 -12.48 8.40 4.25
N PHE A 128 -12.17 9.70 4.35
CA PHE A 128 -13.16 10.78 4.34
C PHE A 128 -13.51 11.32 2.95
N SER A 129 -12.92 10.78 1.89
CA SER A 129 -13.07 11.37 0.55
C SER A 129 -14.46 11.20 -0.06
N GLY A 130 -15.20 10.17 0.34
CA GLY A 130 -16.49 9.80 -0.25
C GLY A 130 -16.42 9.38 -1.73
N ARG A 131 -15.21 9.10 -2.26
CA ARG A 131 -15.03 8.73 -3.68
C ARG A 131 -15.42 7.28 -3.97
N SER A 132 -15.11 6.36 -3.05
CA SER A 132 -15.40 4.94 -3.15
C SER A 132 -15.52 4.37 -1.74
N VAL A 133 -16.54 3.53 -1.51
CA VAL A 133 -16.76 2.82 -0.23
C VAL A 133 -15.62 1.81 -0.01
N ASP A 134 -15.20 1.11 -1.05
CA ASP A 134 -14.12 0.12 -0.98
C ASP A 134 -12.77 0.81 -0.66
N ALA A 135 -12.48 1.93 -1.32
CA ALA A 135 -11.29 2.71 -1.01
C ALA A 135 -11.30 3.24 0.43
N ALA A 136 -12.46 3.68 0.94
CA ALA A 136 -12.58 4.09 2.33
C ALA A 136 -12.37 2.91 3.30
N GLY A 137 -12.87 1.72 2.96
CA GLY A 137 -12.64 0.48 3.71
C GLY A 137 -11.15 0.12 3.78
N TYR A 138 -10.46 0.04 2.63
CA TYR A 138 -9.03 -0.24 2.60
C TYR A 138 -8.20 0.81 3.37
N ALA A 139 -8.53 2.10 3.22
CA ALA A 139 -7.87 3.16 3.98
C ALA A 139 -8.06 2.99 5.49
N TYR A 140 -9.27 2.62 5.93
CA TYR A 140 -9.55 2.30 7.32
C TYR A 140 -8.76 1.09 7.81
N ASP A 141 -8.75 -0.02 7.05
CA ASP A 141 -8.02 -1.23 7.44
C ASP A 141 -6.52 -0.95 7.54
N VAL A 142 -5.93 -0.21 6.60
CA VAL A 142 -4.53 0.24 6.72
C VAL A 142 -4.32 1.05 8.00
N LEU A 143 -5.22 2.00 8.32
CA LEU A 143 -5.14 2.81 9.54
C LEU A 143 -5.14 1.95 10.81
N THR A 144 -5.90 0.84 10.85
CA THR A 144 -5.89 -0.08 12.01
C THR A 144 -4.55 -0.79 12.22
N GLN A 145 -3.75 -0.93 11.16
CA GLN A 145 -2.42 -1.55 11.24
C GLN A 145 -1.31 -0.53 11.55
N VAL A 146 -1.46 0.72 11.08
CA VAL A 146 -0.34 1.68 11.08
C VAL A 146 -0.46 2.80 12.10
N ASP A 147 -1.65 3.18 12.54
CA ASP A 147 -1.82 4.27 13.51
C ASP A 147 -1.75 3.75 14.95
N ASP A 148 -0.75 4.19 15.71
CA ASP A 148 -0.63 3.84 17.14
C ASP A 148 -1.66 4.56 18.04
N ASP A 149 -2.46 5.49 17.49
CA ASP A 149 -3.49 6.26 18.20
C ASP A 149 -4.89 5.64 17.99
N ASP A 150 -5.19 4.59 18.75
CA ASP A 150 -6.48 3.89 18.71
C ASP A 150 -7.69 4.83 18.93
N ASP A 151 -7.54 5.90 19.73
CA ASP A 151 -8.63 6.87 19.94
C ASP A 151 -8.91 7.66 18.67
N ARG A 152 -7.87 8.06 17.94
CA ARG A 152 -8.01 8.74 16.65
C ARG A 152 -8.65 7.81 15.62
N VAL A 153 -8.20 6.57 15.49
CA VAL A 153 -8.77 5.59 14.53
C VAL A 153 -10.24 5.37 14.81
N ARG A 154 -10.63 5.08 16.07
CA ARG A 154 -12.04 4.88 16.46
C ARG A 154 -12.90 6.11 16.23
N ARG A 155 -12.42 7.32 16.55
CA ARG A 155 -13.16 8.56 16.29
C ARG A 155 -13.37 8.78 14.80
N ALA A 156 -12.36 8.46 14.01
CA ALA A 156 -12.42 8.60 12.57
C ALA A 156 -13.43 7.60 11.98
N GLN A 157 -13.40 6.33 12.40
CA GLN A 157 -14.39 5.30 12.04
C GLN A 157 -15.83 5.79 12.30
N ALA A 158 -16.09 6.32 13.50
CA ALA A 158 -17.40 6.84 13.86
C ALA A 158 -17.83 8.04 13.00
N ALA A 159 -16.91 8.96 12.69
CA ALA A 159 -17.19 10.11 11.84
C ALA A 159 -17.38 9.76 10.36
N ALA A 160 -16.79 8.66 9.88
CA ALA A 160 -16.90 8.18 8.51
C ALA A 160 -17.90 7.03 8.33
N ALA A 161 -18.74 6.72 9.32
CA ALA A 161 -19.60 5.53 9.32
C ALA A 161 -20.44 5.38 8.04
N ASP A 162 -20.97 6.48 7.49
CA ASP A 162 -21.78 6.45 6.26
C ASP A 162 -20.95 6.25 4.98
N LEU A 163 -19.63 6.42 5.06
CA LEU A 163 -18.68 6.25 3.97
C LEU A 163 -18.02 4.86 3.97
N LEU A 164 -18.17 4.11 5.06
CA LEU A 164 -17.55 2.80 5.23
C LEU A 164 -18.48 1.65 4.78
N PRO A 165 -17.88 0.51 4.36
CA PRO A 165 -18.58 -0.77 4.25
C PRO A 165 -19.38 -1.08 5.51
N TRP A 166 -20.53 -1.76 5.35
CA TRP A 166 -21.48 -1.97 6.45
C TRP A 166 -20.90 -2.76 7.62
N ASP A 167 -19.93 -3.64 7.35
CA ASP A 167 -19.21 -4.50 8.29
C ASP A 167 -18.08 -3.75 9.03
N LEU A 168 -17.66 -2.59 8.52
CA LEU A 168 -16.65 -1.73 9.14
C LEU A 168 -17.25 -0.54 9.91
N ARG A 169 -18.58 -0.46 10.02
CA ARG A 169 -19.26 0.59 10.79
C ARG A 169 -19.17 0.31 12.29
N PRO A 170 -19.10 1.34 13.14
CA PRO A 170 -19.16 1.14 14.57
C PRO A 170 -20.52 0.53 14.99
N GLU A 171 -20.50 -0.30 16.03
CA GLU A 171 -21.70 -0.85 16.67
C GLU A 171 -22.59 0.21 17.33
#